data_AF-A0A067CK37-F1
#
_entry.id   AF-A0A067CK37-F1
#
_cell.length_a   1.000
_cell.length_b   1.000
_cell.length_c   1.000
_cell.angle_alpha   90.00
_cell.angle_beta   90.00
_cell.angle_gamma   90.00
#
_symmetry.space_group_name_H-M   'P 1'
#
loop_
_entity.id
_entity.type
_entity.pdbx_description
1 polymer ?
#
loop_
_entity_poly.entity_id
_entity_poly.type
_entity_poly.pdbx_seq_one_letter_code
_entity_poly.pdbx_strand_id
1 'polypeptide(L)'
;MNVLEEPSFRFFAWLFLYDWVVGVREVVSFQGDADHLTLITDMQSPLLQATQPWQVPSNIAQYLRAGVLYVTGVMIAIAGLAFVYIIAGRGHFEGLNMLELGRVGGIVWVGRPFLLLRSVTAMVLQNSGSLSHFATVHDPWYKTLLAANEVTWLITIVNDILLVATGPYAAHYVVLNGVLVWIVAAVVSIWAPVTATLSVNLTCEVEAVDYQVLCTAGTIAIGHLGRMALLMGLVLVAHGICYVVVRSYHLRASATGVTSLFLTSGAKYLFTQSPWMHNNVYYMDRASAALVGLLTLRLGAEMVVFDIKLWRVFLLPMPPKTSLPQALVVATPLRDDALR
;
A
#
# COMPACT_ATOMS: atom_id res chain seq x y z
N MET A 1 14.84 8.90 61.59
CA MET A 1 13.53 9.38 62.10
C MET A 1 12.54 9.21 60.95
N ASN A 2 11.49 8.40 61.13
CA ASN A 2 10.56 8.11 60.04
C ASN A 2 9.65 9.33 59.85
N VAL A 3 9.87 10.09 58.78
CA VAL A 3 9.15 11.36 58.51
C VAL A 3 7.64 11.12 58.32
N LEU A 4 7.25 9.88 58.00
CA LEU A 4 5.85 9.45 57.90
C LEU A 4 5.15 9.29 59.26
N GLU A 5 5.91 9.14 60.35
CA GLU A 5 5.39 8.92 61.71
C GLU A 5 5.38 10.20 62.56
N GLU A 6 6.02 11.27 62.08
CA GLU A 6 6.10 12.56 62.78
C GLU A 6 4.72 13.28 62.75
N PRO A 7 4.03 13.45 63.90
CA PRO A 7 2.63 13.91 63.92
C PRO A 7 2.42 15.28 63.29
N SER A 8 3.41 16.17 63.43
CA SER A 8 3.39 17.54 62.92
C SER A 8 3.55 17.61 61.40
N PHE A 9 4.21 16.63 60.79
CA PHE A 9 4.59 16.64 59.37
C PHE A 9 3.90 15.55 58.53
N ARG A 10 3.22 14.59 59.17
CA ARG A 10 2.58 13.43 58.55
C ARG A 10 1.69 13.77 57.35
N PHE A 11 0.90 14.84 57.43
CA PHE A 11 0.05 15.27 56.31
C PHE A 11 0.87 15.62 55.06
N PHE A 12 1.92 16.43 55.22
CA PHE A 12 2.79 16.83 54.12
C PHE A 12 3.63 15.66 53.60
N ALA A 13 4.08 14.77 54.47
CA ALA A 13 4.83 13.58 54.07
C ALA A 13 4.01 12.67 53.14
N TRP A 14 2.73 12.45 53.43
CA TRP A 14 1.82 11.70 52.55
C TRP A 14 1.54 12.42 51.23
N LEU A 15 1.43 13.74 51.24
CA LEU A 15 1.23 14.54 50.03
C LEU A 15 2.47 14.45 49.12
N PHE A 16 3.67 14.57 49.68
CA PHE A 16 4.94 14.40 48.95
C PHE A 16 5.13 12.99 48.41
N LEU A 17 4.70 11.96 49.16
CA LEU A 17 4.71 10.59 48.68
C LEU A 17 3.74 10.39 47.51
N TYR A 18 2.54 10.97 47.58
CA TYR A 18 1.58 10.94 46.48
C TYR A 18 2.12 11.65 45.23
N ASP A 19 2.69 12.85 45.39
CA ASP A 19 3.30 13.60 44.28
C ASP A 19 4.44 12.83 43.62
N TRP A 20 5.23 12.10 44.41
CA TRP A 20 6.28 11.21 43.90
C TRP A 20 5.71 10.03 43.12
N VAL A 21 4.67 9.36 43.63
CA VAL A 21 3.98 8.25 42.95
C VAL A 21 3.37 8.68 41.63
N VAL A 22 2.85 9.91 41.55
CA VAL A 22 2.26 10.50 40.33
C VAL A 22 3.33 11.07 39.39
N GLY A 23 4.60 11.16 39.81
CA GLY A 23 5.72 11.63 38.99
C GLY A 23 5.82 13.15 38.87
N VAL A 24 5.27 13.90 39.84
CA VAL A 24 5.29 15.37 39.91
C VAL A 24 6.44 15.88 40.80
N ARG A 25 7.00 15.01 41.64
CA ARG A 25 8.26 15.21 42.37
C ARG A 25 9.14 14.00 42.16
N GLU A 26 10.44 14.21 42.14
CA GLU A 26 11.43 13.15 42.10
C GLU A 26 12.20 13.08 43.43
N VAL A 27 12.77 11.91 43.72
CA VAL A 27 13.66 11.72 44.86
C VAL A 27 15.05 11.47 44.31
N VAL A 28 15.99 12.34 44.67
CA VAL A 28 17.37 12.30 44.18
C VAL A 28 18.30 12.01 45.34
N SER A 29 19.23 11.07 45.14
CA SER A 29 20.28 10.76 46.09
C SER A 29 21.62 11.26 45.56
N PHE A 30 22.20 12.26 46.23
CA PHE A 30 23.54 12.75 45.96
C PHE A 30 24.55 11.88 46.71
N GLN A 31 25.39 11.17 45.96
CA GLN A 31 26.42 10.29 46.51
C GLN A 31 27.75 11.06 46.56
N GLY A 32 28.26 11.31 47.76
CA GLY A 32 29.60 11.84 47.99
C GLY A 32 30.57 10.74 48.42
N ASP A 33 31.86 11.08 48.53
CA ASP A 33 32.91 10.11 48.86
C ASP A 33 32.80 9.53 50.29
N ALA A 34 32.15 10.26 51.21
CA ALA A 34 32.03 9.90 52.62
C ALA A 34 30.57 9.76 53.12
N ASP A 35 29.61 10.35 52.41
CA ASP A 35 28.19 10.32 52.82
C ASP A 35 27.25 10.53 51.62
N HIS A 36 25.97 10.24 51.81
CA HIS A 36 24.92 10.44 50.81
C HIS A 36 23.80 11.32 51.34
N LEU A 37 23.29 12.20 50.48
CA LEU A 37 22.20 13.11 50.79
C LEU A 37 21.01 12.80 49.89
N THR A 38 19.91 12.33 50.46
CA THR A 38 18.67 12.04 49.73
C THR A 38 17.68 13.20 49.92
N LEU A 39 17.31 13.87 48.83
CA LEU A 39 16.41 15.01 48.82
C LEU A 39 15.20 14.72 47.93
N ILE A 40 14.05 15.34 48.26
CA ILE A 40 12.90 15.40 47.37
C ILE A 40 12.95 16.73 46.60
N THR A 41 12.69 16.69 45.30
CA THR A 41 12.67 17.89 44.46
C THR A 41 11.47 18.76 44.79
N ASP A 42 11.53 20.04 44.37
CA ASP A 42 10.31 20.83 44.32
C ASP A 42 9.32 20.26 43.29
N MET A 43 8.07 20.73 43.31
CA MET A 43 7.04 20.34 42.35
C MET A 43 7.53 20.74 40.96
N GLN A 44 7.81 19.74 40.13
CA GLN A 44 8.17 19.96 38.74
C GLN A 44 6.94 19.65 37.90
N SER A 45 6.41 20.66 37.22
CA SER A 45 5.49 20.38 36.13
C SER A 45 6.27 19.57 35.08
N PRO A 46 5.68 18.48 34.53
CA PRO A 46 6.31 17.74 33.46
C PRO A 46 6.74 18.73 32.39
N LEU A 47 8.02 18.69 31.99
CA LEU A 47 8.50 19.56 30.94
C LEU A 47 7.67 19.25 29.69
N LEU A 48 6.75 20.14 29.34
CA LEU A 48 5.98 20.09 28.10
C LEU A 48 6.91 20.50 26.95
N GLN A 49 8.00 19.75 26.78
CA GLN A 49 8.85 19.91 25.62
C GLN A 49 8.13 19.21 24.47
N ALA A 50 7.38 20.01 23.72
CA ALA A 50 6.82 19.57 22.45
C ALA A 50 7.96 19.00 21.60
N THR A 51 7.72 17.86 20.95
CA THR A 51 8.64 17.34 19.95
C THR A 51 8.88 18.42 18.90
N GLN A 52 10.15 18.59 18.52
CA GLN A 52 10.47 19.68 17.61
C GLN A 52 9.77 19.44 16.27
N PRO A 53 9.17 20.47 15.62
CA PRO A 53 8.36 20.29 14.42
C PRO A 53 9.08 19.58 13.27
N TRP A 54 10.42 19.68 13.19
CA TRP A 54 11.24 19.00 12.20
C TRP A 54 11.54 17.53 12.51
N GLN A 55 11.38 17.11 13.77
CA GLN A 55 11.52 15.70 14.18
C GLN A 55 10.27 14.88 13.86
N VAL A 56 9.12 15.54 13.64
CA VAL A 56 7.87 14.91 13.23
C VAL A 56 7.73 15.09 11.71
N PRO A 57 7.85 14.03 10.88
CA PRO A 57 7.76 14.13 9.42
C PRO A 57 6.31 14.31 8.94
N SER A 58 5.59 15.28 9.51
CA SER A 58 4.17 15.56 9.27
C SER A 58 3.89 15.87 7.79
N ASN A 59 4.75 16.65 7.15
CA ASN A 59 4.64 16.98 5.73
C ASN A 59 4.68 15.72 4.86
N ILE A 60 5.67 14.84 5.07
CA ILE A 60 5.80 13.58 4.31
C ILE A 60 4.58 12.70 4.56
N ALA A 61 4.16 12.54 5.82
CA ALA A 61 2.99 11.75 6.16
C ALA A 61 1.71 12.26 5.48
N GLN A 62 1.54 13.59 5.38
CA GLN A 62 0.42 14.21 4.65
C GLN A 62 0.48 13.92 3.16
N TYR A 63 1.65 14.03 2.52
CA TYR A 63 1.81 13.68 1.10
C TYR A 63 1.55 12.20 0.83
N LEU A 64 2.08 11.29 1.65
CA LEU A 64 1.83 9.85 1.54
C LEU A 64 0.34 9.55 1.69
N ARG A 65 -0.33 10.15 2.69
CA ARG A 65 -1.77 10.00 2.91
C ARG A 65 -2.57 10.52 1.72
N ALA A 66 -2.26 11.72 1.22
CA ALA A 66 -2.93 12.30 0.06
C ALA A 66 -2.78 11.40 -1.18
N GLY A 67 -1.58 10.86 -1.40
CA GLY A 67 -1.31 9.90 -2.47
C GLY A 67 -2.14 8.62 -2.33
N VAL A 68 -2.17 8.00 -1.15
CA VAL A 68 -2.99 6.80 -0.89
C VAL A 68 -4.48 7.08 -1.11
N LEU A 69 -4.99 8.24 -0.67
CA LEU A 69 -6.37 8.66 -0.89
C LEU A 69 -6.69 8.86 -2.38
N TYR A 70 -5.78 9.50 -3.11
CA TYR A 70 -5.89 9.65 -4.56
C TYR A 70 -6.00 8.29 -5.26
N VAL A 71 -5.09 7.36 -4.97
CA VAL A 71 -5.13 6.00 -5.55
C VAL A 71 -6.46 5.31 -5.23
N THR A 72 -6.89 5.33 -3.96
CA THR A 72 -8.17 4.72 -3.55
C THR A 72 -9.35 5.35 -4.31
N GLY A 73 -9.41 6.69 -4.40
CA GLY A 73 -10.49 7.40 -5.08
C GLY A 73 -10.56 7.07 -6.56
N VAL A 74 -9.42 7.04 -7.26
CA VAL A 74 -9.35 6.67 -8.67
C VAL A 74 -9.77 5.22 -8.88
N MET A 75 -9.32 4.28 -8.05
CA MET A 75 -9.74 2.88 -8.13
C MET A 75 -11.24 2.69 -7.93
N ILE A 76 -11.85 3.42 -6.98
CA ILE A 76 -13.31 3.44 -6.77
C ILE A 76 -14.02 4.02 -7.99
N ALA A 77 -13.51 5.11 -8.57
CA ALA A 77 -14.11 5.74 -9.75
C ALA A 77 -14.11 4.79 -10.97
N ILE A 78 -13.00 4.07 -11.21
CA ILE A 78 -12.92 3.10 -12.32
C ILE A 78 -13.84 1.90 -12.06
N ALA A 79 -13.89 1.39 -10.83
CA ALA A 79 -14.82 0.31 -10.47
C ALA A 79 -16.28 0.74 -10.69
N GLY A 80 -16.64 1.97 -10.29
CA GLY A 80 -17.96 2.55 -10.52
C GLY A 80 -18.26 2.73 -12.02
N LEU A 81 -17.29 3.21 -12.79
CA LEU A 81 -17.42 3.33 -14.25
C LEU A 81 -17.61 1.98 -14.94
N ALA A 82 -16.81 0.98 -14.57
CA ALA A 82 -16.95 -0.39 -15.08
C ALA A 82 -18.35 -0.95 -14.75
N PHE A 83 -18.84 -0.71 -13.53
CA PHE A 83 -20.19 -1.10 -13.12
C PHE A 83 -21.28 -0.42 -13.96
N VAL A 84 -21.16 0.89 -14.24
CA VAL A 84 -22.08 1.61 -15.15
C VAL A 84 -22.06 0.99 -16.55
N TYR A 85 -20.88 0.62 -17.07
CA TYR A 85 -20.78 -0.04 -18.37
C TYR A 85 -21.34 -1.46 -18.38
N ILE A 86 -21.23 -2.21 -17.28
CA ILE A 86 -21.87 -3.53 -17.14
C ILE A 86 -23.40 -3.39 -17.24
N ILE A 87 -23.99 -2.40 -16.55
CA ILE A 87 -25.42 -2.11 -16.64
C ILE A 87 -25.80 -1.68 -18.06
N ALA A 88 -25.05 -0.75 -18.65
CA ALA A 88 -25.31 -0.26 -20.01
C ALA A 88 -25.16 -1.36 -21.08
N GLY A 89 -24.27 -2.33 -20.85
CA GLY A 89 -24.07 -3.52 -21.67
C GLY A 89 -25.07 -4.65 -21.40
N ARG A 90 -26.06 -4.44 -20.54
CA ARG A 90 -27.06 -5.44 -20.12
C ARG A 90 -26.42 -6.73 -19.56
N GLY A 91 -25.30 -6.59 -18.84
CA GLY A 91 -24.59 -7.72 -18.23
C GLY A 91 -23.70 -8.52 -19.20
N HIS A 92 -23.54 -8.09 -20.46
CA HIS A 92 -22.57 -8.73 -21.38
C HIS A 92 -21.18 -8.13 -21.14
N PHE A 93 -20.36 -8.80 -20.32
CA PHE A 93 -18.97 -8.44 -20.05
C PHE A 93 -18.14 -9.67 -19.67
N GLU A 94 -16.82 -9.56 -19.77
CA GLU A 94 -15.91 -10.63 -19.34
C GLU A 94 -15.59 -10.48 -17.85
N GLY A 95 -16.16 -11.35 -17.02
CA GLY A 95 -15.99 -11.29 -15.56
C GLY A 95 -14.55 -11.48 -15.11
N LEU A 96 -13.79 -12.35 -15.80
CA LEU A 96 -12.38 -12.59 -15.45
C LEU A 96 -11.52 -11.34 -15.66
N ASN A 97 -11.82 -10.53 -16.68
CA ASN A 97 -11.11 -9.28 -16.92
C ASN A 97 -11.35 -8.25 -15.81
N MET A 98 -12.49 -8.32 -15.11
CA MET A 98 -12.77 -7.40 -14.00
C MET A 98 -11.92 -7.68 -12.77
N LEU A 99 -11.45 -8.92 -12.59
CA LEU A 99 -10.50 -9.28 -11.53
C LEU A 99 -9.12 -8.63 -11.76
N GLU A 100 -8.83 -8.21 -13.00
CA GLU A 100 -7.61 -7.51 -13.38
C GLU A 100 -7.69 -5.99 -13.19
N LEU A 101 -8.72 -5.48 -12.47
CA LEU A 101 -8.85 -4.06 -12.14
C LEU A 101 -7.59 -3.50 -11.47
N GLY A 102 -7.00 -4.22 -10.51
CA GLY A 102 -5.76 -3.78 -9.84
C GLY A 102 -4.53 -3.85 -10.75
N ARG A 103 -4.42 -4.87 -11.59
CA ARG A 103 -3.22 -5.15 -12.40
C ARG A 103 -3.18 -4.38 -13.72
N VAL A 104 -4.34 -4.14 -14.34
CA VAL A 104 -4.46 -3.38 -15.59
C VAL A 104 -5.02 -1.99 -15.29
N GLY A 105 -6.20 -1.91 -14.66
CA GLY A 105 -6.87 -0.64 -14.37
C GLY A 105 -6.02 0.31 -13.52
N GLY A 106 -5.46 -0.19 -12.41
CA GLY A 106 -4.59 0.60 -11.55
C GLY A 106 -3.39 1.17 -12.31
N ILE A 107 -2.72 0.37 -13.13
CA ILE A 107 -1.53 0.81 -13.87
C ILE A 107 -1.89 1.86 -14.91
N VAL A 108 -3.02 1.70 -15.58
CA VAL A 108 -3.49 2.61 -16.63
C VAL A 108 -3.88 3.98 -16.09
N TRP A 109 -4.67 4.00 -15.02
CA TRP A 109 -5.33 5.22 -14.55
C TRP A 109 -4.55 5.95 -13.47
N VAL A 110 -3.85 5.21 -12.61
CA VAL A 110 -3.07 5.75 -11.49
C VAL A 110 -1.60 5.89 -11.88
N GLY A 111 -1.08 4.90 -12.60
CA GLY A 111 0.33 4.84 -12.99
C GLY A 111 1.21 4.17 -11.94
N ARG A 112 2.33 3.61 -12.42
CA ARG A 112 3.30 2.86 -11.60
C ARG A 112 3.85 3.66 -10.40
N PRO A 113 4.21 4.97 -10.52
CA PRO A 113 4.79 5.72 -9.40
C PRO A 113 3.85 5.87 -8.20
N PHE A 114 2.57 6.16 -8.43
CA PHE A 114 1.59 6.30 -7.34
C PHE A 114 1.21 4.95 -6.72
N LEU A 115 1.21 3.87 -7.50
CA LEU A 115 1.07 2.51 -6.95
C LEU A 115 2.30 2.10 -6.12
N LEU A 116 3.51 2.50 -6.52
CA LEU A 116 4.72 2.33 -5.72
C LEU A 116 4.61 3.13 -4.41
N LEU A 117 4.18 4.39 -4.48
CA LEU A 117 3.95 5.24 -3.31
C LEU A 117 3.00 4.56 -2.32
N ARG A 118 1.89 4.00 -2.81
CA ARG A 118 0.92 3.27 -1.99
C ARG A 118 1.55 2.05 -1.32
N SER A 119 2.26 1.23 -2.08
CA SER A 119 2.94 0.02 -1.60
C SER A 119 3.98 0.36 -0.52
N VAL A 120 4.80 1.38 -0.77
CA VAL A 120 5.83 1.86 0.15
C VAL A 120 5.22 2.44 1.42
N THR A 121 4.15 3.23 1.30
CA THR A 121 3.43 3.78 2.46
C THR A 121 2.89 2.66 3.35
N ALA A 122 2.31 1.61 2.76
CA ALA A 122 1.84 0.46 3.51
C ALA A 122 2.98 -0.30 4.19
N MET A 123 4.11 -0.50 3.50
CA MET A 123 5.31 -1.10 4.10
C MET A 123 5.84 -0.25 5.26
N VAL A 124 5.90 1.08 5.11
CA VAL A 124 6.33 1.99 6.18
C VAL A 124 5.36 1.90 7.37
N LEU A 125 4.04 1.95 7.14
CA LEU A 125 3.05 1.84 8.21
C LEU A 125 3.10 0.48 8.91
N GLN A 126 3.33 -0.62 8.19
CA GLN A 126 3.47 -1.95 8.79
C GLN A 126 4.77 -2.08 9.60
N ASN A 127 5.78 -1.27 9.31
CA ASN A 127 7.03 -1.21 10.06
C ASN A 127 6.98 -0.19 11.22
N SER A 128 5.99 0.71 11.23
CA SER A 128 5.82 1.73 12.26
C SER A 128 4.82 1.25 13.30
N GLY A 129 5.32 0.78 14.44
CA GLY A 129 4.46 0.49 15.60
C GLY A 129 3.69 1.75 16.02
N SER A 130 2.40 1.62 16.32
CA SER A 130 1.64 2.71 16.93
C SER A 130 2.06 2.87 18.39
N LEU A 131 2.89 3.88 18.66
CA LEU A 131 3.36 4.22 20.01
C LEU A 131 2.66 5.51 20.48
N SER A 132 1.38 5.40 20.81
CA SER A 132 0.64 6.48 21.51
C SER A 132 0.96 6.48 23.01
N HIS A 133 1.42 5.34 23.54
CA HIS A 133 2.02 5.15 24.86
C HIS A 133 3.16 4.11 24.70
N PHE A 134 4.04 3.94 25.69
CA PHE A 134 5.10 2.91 25.71
C PHE A 134 4.55 1.47 25.84
N ALA A 135 3.49 1.16 25.11
CA ALA A 135 2.86 -0.14 25.03
C ALA A 135 2.68 -0.50 23.54
N THR A 136 3.21 -1.65 23.14
CA THR A 136 2.99 -2.19 21.80
C THR A 136 1.55 -2.70 21.68
N VAL A 137 0.69 -1.93 21.01
CA VAL A 137 -0.67 -2.38 20.70
C VAL A 137 -0.60 -3.37 19.54
N HIS A 138 -1.08 -4.60 19.76
CA HIS A 138 -1.22 -5.57 18.67
C HIS A 138 -2.38 -5.16 17.76
N ASP A 139 -2.11 -5.02 16.47
CA ASP A 139 -3.16 -4.86 15.48
C ASP A 139 -3.97 -6.15 15.33
N PRO A 140 -5.30 -6.06 15.19
CA PRO A 140 -6.12 -7.23 14.95
C PRO A 140 -5.80 -7.86 13.60
N TRP A 141 -5.96 -9.19 13.52
CA TRP A 141 -5.56 -10.03 12.37
C TRP A 141 -6.07 -9.53 11.01
N TYR A 142 -7.28 -8.94 10.96
CA TYR A 142 -7.86 -8.44 9.70
C TYR A 142 -7.14 -7.20 9.17
N LYS A 143 -6.58 -6.35 10.04
CA LYS A 143 -5.74 -5.23 9.61
C LYS A 143 -4.41 -5.74 9.06
N THR A 144 -3.86 -6.81 9.65
CA THR A 144 -2.64 -7.46 9.15
C THR A 144 -2.85 -8.05 7.76
N LEU A 145 -3.98 -8.72 7.52
CA LEU A 145 -4.34 -9.22 6.18
C LEU A 145 -4.55 -8.09 5.17
N LEU A 146 -5.21 -7.01 5.59
CA LEU A 146 -5.41 -5.84 4.73
C LEU A 146 -4.07 -5.19 4.37
N ALA A 147 -3.15 -5.05 5.34
CA ALA A 147 -1.80 -4.55 5.10
C ALA A 147 -0.98 -5.48 4.20
N ALA A 148 -1.11 -6.80 4.35
CA ALA A 148 -0.49 -7.77 3.44
C ALA A 148 -1.06 -7.65 2.02
N ASN A 149 -2.36 -7.36 1.88
CA ASN A 149 -2.97 -7.08 0.57
C ASN A 149 -2.37 -5.81 -0.06
N GLU A 150 -1.99 -4.80 0.71
CA GLU A 150 -1.33 -3.61 0.16
C GLU A 150 0.07 -3.90 -0.42
N VAL A 151 0.77 -4.93 0.06
CA VAL A 151 2.03 -5.39 -0.56
C VAL A 151 1.80 -5.97 -1.96
N THR A 152 0.59 -6.43 -2.26
CA THR A 152 0.29 -6.99 -3.58
C THR A 152 0.37 -5.96 -4.71
N TRP A 153 0.22 -4.67 -4.40
CA TRP A 153 0.48 -3.59 -5.37
C TRP A 153 1.93 -3.56 -5.84
N LEU A 154 2.88 -3.95 -4.99
CA LEU A 154 4.28 -4.04 -5.39
C LEU A 154 4.46 -5.17 -6.42
N ILE A 155 3.82 -6.32 -6.21
CA ILE A 155 3.91 -7.43 -7.18
C ILE A 155 3.21 -7.09 -8.51
N THR A 156 2.14 -6.28 -8.52
CA THR A 156 1.53 -5.86 -9.79
C THR A 156 2.50 -5.01 -10.61
N ILE A 157 3.24 -4.11 -9.98
CA ILE A 157 4.23 -3.24 -10.64
C ILE A 157 5.40 -4.07 -11.18
N VAL A 158 5.94 -4.99 -10.36
CA VAL A 158 7.00 -5.90 -10.77
C VAL A 158 6.55 -6.76 -11.96
N ASN A 159 5.33 -7.34 -11.88
CA ASN A 159 4.77 -8.13 -12.96
C ASN A 159 4.64 -7.32 -14.26
N ASP A 160 4.20 -6.06 -14.20
CA ASP A 160 4.02 -5.21 -15.37
C ASP A 160 5.32 -4.69 -16.00
N ILE A 161 6.39 -4.52 -15.20
CA ILE A 161 7.75 -4.30 -15.72
C ILE A 161 8.26 -5.55 -16.44
N LEU A 162 8.15 -6.71 -15.78
CA LEU A 162 8.67 -7.98 -16.29
C LEU A 162 7.81 -8.57 -17.42
N LEU A 163 6.60 -8.07 -17.61
CA LEU A 163 5.67 -8.48 -18.67
C LEU A 163 6.27 -8.37 -20.07
N VAL A 164 7.19 -7.43 -20.28
CA VAL A 164 7.92 -7.28 -21.54
C VAL A 164 8.74 -8.54 -21.87
N ALA A 165 9.28 -9.22 -20.86
CA ALA A 165 10.09 -10.42 -21.01
C ALA A 165 9.28 -11.72 -20.86
N THR A 166 8.29 -11.75 -19.96
CA THR A 166 7.54 -12.96 -19.63
C THR A 166 6.27 -13.14 -20.46
N GLY A 167 5.77 -12.05 -21.06
CA GLY A 167 4.59 -11.87 -21.92
C GLY A 167 3.62 -13.05 -21.99
N PRO A 168 3.84 -14.03 -22.88
CA PRO A 168 2.85 -15.08 -23.17
C PRO A 168 2.49 -16.00 -22.00
N TYR A 169 3.30 -16.02 -20.94
CA TYR A 169 3.07 -16.83 -19.75
C TYR A 169 2.36 -16.07 -18.62
N ALA A 170 2.17 -14.75 -18.77
CA ALA A 170 1.70 -13.87 -17.71
C ALA A 170 0.36 -14.29 -17.10
N ALA A 171 -0.66 -14.56 -17.93
CA ALA A 171 -1.97 -14.99 -17.43
C ALA A 171 -1.90 -16.15 -16.40
N HIS A 172 -0.94 -17.06 -16.55
CA HIS A 172 -0.84 -18.26 -15.71
C HIS A 172 -0.05 -18.00 -14.42
N TYR A 173 1.11 -17.35 -14.50
CA TYR A 173 1.95 -17.15 -13.30
C TYR A 173 1.45 -15.99 -12.43
N VAL A 174 0.78 -14.99 -13.01
CA VAL A 174 0.44 -13.74 -12.32
C VAL A 174 -0.56 -13.97 -11.17
N VAL A 175 -1.55 -14.84 -11.36
CA VAL A 175 -2.51 -15.22 -10.30
C VAL A 175 -1.79 -16.00 -9.19
N LEU A 176 -1.06 -17.06 -9.56
CA LEU A 176 -0.31 -17.91 -8.61
C LEU A 176 0.67 -17.08 -7.78
N ASN A 177 1.47 -16.24 -8.44
CA ASN A 177 2.44 -15.36 -7.81
C ASN A 177 1.77 -14.37 -6.86
N GLY A 178 0.64 -13.77 -7.26
CA GLY A 178 -0.11 -12.84 -6.41
C GLY A 178 -0.63 -13.49 -5.13
N VAL A 179 -1.24 -14.68 -5.24
CA VAL A 179 -1.75 -15.44 -4.08
C VAL A 179 -0.59 -15.88 -3.17
N LEU A 180 0.50 -16.37 -3.73
CA LEU A 180 1.67 -16.81 -2.98
C LEU A 180 2.31 -15.67 -2.19
N VAL A 181 2.57 -14.53 -2.85
CA VAL A 181 3.14 -13.35 -2.19
C VAL A 181 2.21 -12.85 -1.08
N TRP A 182 0.89 -12.80 -1.33
CA TRP A 182 -0.07 -12.36 -0.34
C TRP A 182 -0.08 -13.26 0.91
N ILE A 183 -0.13 -14.59 0.72
CA ILE A 183 -0.10 -15.56 1.82
C ILE A 183 1.20 -15.43 2.61
N VAL A 184 2.35 -15.42 1.95
CA VAL A 184 3.63 -15.37 2.67
C VAL A 184 3.81 -14.03 3.39
N ALA A 185 3.41 -12.91 2.76
CA ALA A 185 3.44 -11.60 3.42
C ALA A 185 2.52 -11.55 4.65
N ALA A 186 1.33 -12.16 4.57
CA ALA A 186 0.41 -12.28 5.70
C ALA A 186 1.01 -13.14 6.84
N VAL A 187 1.55 -14.31 6.51
CA VAL A 187 2.20 -15.22 7.47
C VAL A 187 3.37 -14.51 8.16
N VAL A 188 4.29 -13.91 7.41
CA VAL A 188 5.42 -13.16 7.99
C VAL A 188 4.95 -12.01 8.88
N SER A 189 3.87 -11.34 8.51
CA SER A 189 3.28 -10.24 9.31
C SER A 189 2.60 -10.69 10.59
N ILE A 190 2.05 -11.92 10.63
CA ILE A 190 1.41 -12.48 11.82
C ILE A 190 2.44 -13.11 12.76
N TRP A 191 3.39 -13.88 12.24
CA TRP A 191 4.33 -14.66 13.07
C TRP A 191 5.52 -13.84 13.57
N ALA A 192 5.88 -12.77 12.85
CA ALA A 192 6.92 -11.86 13.25
C ALA A 192 6.41 -10.43 13.06
N PRO A 193 5.55 -9.89 13.94
CA PRO A 193 5.11 -8.50 13.85
C PRO A 193 6.29 -7.54 14.10
N VAL A 194 6.21 -6.32 13.54
CA VAL A 194 7.24 -5.31 13.79
C VAL A 194 6.98 -4.65 15.14
N THR A 195 7.89 -4.88 16.08
CA THR A 195 7.88 -4.23 17.39
C THR A 195 8.85 -3.06 17.38
N ALA A 196 8.41 -1.89 17.88
CA ALA A 196 9.34 -0.79 18.15
C ALA A 196 10.34 -1.24 19.22
N THR A 197 11.64 -1.08 18.95
CA THR A 197 12.69 -1.41 19.92
C THR A 197 13.03 -0.15 20.70
N LEU A 198 12.82 -0.20 22.01
CA LEU A 198 13.20 0.83 22.97
C LEU A 198 14.43 0.35 23.74
N SER A 199 15.53 1.08 23.69
CA SER A 199 16.65 0.90 24.60
C SER A 199 16.77 2.12 25.48
N VAL A 200 16.59 1.92 26.78
CA VAL A 200 16.75 2.98 27.80
C VAL A 200 18.19 2.92 28.29
N ASN A 201 18.94 4.00 28.12
CA ASN A 201 20.28 4.16 28.65
C ASN A 201 20.47 5.64 28.96
N LEU A 202 20.19 6.03 30.21
CA LEU A 202 20.28 7.43 30.63
C LEU A 202 21.75 7.82 30.78
N THR A 203 22.27 8.60 29.83
CA THR A 203 23.58 9.25 29.96
C THR A 203 23.38 10.76 29.92
N CYS A 204 23.78 11.43 31.00
CA CYS A 204 23.72 12.87 31.13
C CYS A 204 25.12 13.45 31.12
N GLU A 205 25.38 14.40 30.23
CA GLU A 205 26.63 15.15 30.17
C GLU A 205 26.33 16.62 30.48
N VAL A 206 27.13 17.21 31.38
CA VAL A 206 27.02 18.63 31.71
C VAL A 206 27.77 19.40 30.63
N GLU A 207 27.03 19.93 29.65
CA GLU A 207 27.60 20.72 28.54
C GLU A 207 28.05 22.11 29.03
N ALA A 208 27.26 22.70 29.93
CA ALA A 208 27.60 23.95 30.61
C ALA A 208 27.11 23.89 32.05
N VAL A 209 28.05 23.99 33.00
CA VAL A 209 27.74 24.04 34.44
C VAL A 209 26.77 25.20 34.69
N ASP A 210 25.69 24.92 35.43
CA ASP A 210 24.58 25.82 35.75
C ASP A 210 23.68 26.29 34.57
N TYR A 211 23.97 25.88 33.33
CA TYR A 211 23.22 26.34 32.16
C TYR A 211 22.52 25.21 31.39
N GLN A 212 23.21 24.09 31.17
CA GLN A 212 22.72 23.02 30.29
C GLN A 212 23.29 21.65 30.64
N VAL A 213 22.40 20.69 30.82
CA VAL A 213 22.73 19.26 30.92
C VAL A 213 22.02 18.55 29.77
N LEU A 214 22.78 17.86 28.93
CA LEU A 214 22.25 17.06 27.84
C LEU A 214 22.09 15.62 28.32
N CYS A 215 20.85 15.20 28.54
CA CYS A 215 20.52 13.82 28.89
C CYS A 215 19.97 13.07 27.66
N THR A 216 20.63 11.99 27.27
CA THR A 216 20.07 10.99 26.37
C THR A 216 19.46 9.89 27.22
N ALA A 217 18.12 9.82 27.29
CA ALA A 217 17.42 8.80 28.09
C ALA A 217 17.39 7.42 27.42
N GLY A 218 17.50 7.38 26.09
CA GLY A 218 17.41 6.16 25.33
C GLY A 218 17.22 6.40 23.83
N THR A 219 17.28 5.33 23.05
CA THR A 219 17.00 5.36 21.61
C THR A 219 15.74 4.56 21.30
N ILE A 220 14.84 5.17 20.53
CA ILE A 220 13.64 4.52 19.99
C ILE A 220 13.92 4.23 18.53
N ALA A 221 14.06 2.95 18.18
CA ALA A 221 14.14 2.51 16.80
C ALA A 221 12.78 1.99 16.34
N ILE A 222 12.20 2.67 15.36
CA ILE A 222 10.90 2.35 14.75
C ILE A 222 11.14 1.89 13.31
N GLY A 223 10.83 0.63 13.03
CA GLY A 223 10.95 0.02 11.70
C GLY A 223 12.27 -0.71 11.46
N HIS A 224 12.24 -1.65 10.50
CA HIS A 224 13.38 -2.51 10.19
C HIS A 224 13.61 -2.58 8.67
N LEU A 225 14.65 -1.88 8.17
CA LEU A 225 14.99 -1.85 6.74
C LEU A 225 15.21 -3.25 6.15
N GLY A 226 15.79 -4.16 6.93
CA GLY A 226 15.97 -5.55 6.50
C GLY A 226 14.65 -6.28 6.22
N ARG A 227 13.55 -5.90 6.88
CA ARG A 227 12.23 -6.49 6.61
C ARG A 227 11.65 -5.99 5.29
N MET A 228 11.80 -4.69 5.01
CA MET A 228 11.41 -4.12 3.72
C MET A 228 12.19 -4.78 2.58
N ALA A 229 13.51 -4.95 2.74
CA ALA A 229 14.36 -5.66 1.79
C ALA A 229 13.93 -7.13 1.63
N LEU A 230 13.59 -7.81 2.73
CA LEU A 230 13.08 -9.19 2.70
C LEU A 230 11.77 -9.29 1.91
N LEU A 231 10.80 -8.41 2.14
CA LEU A 231 9.52 -8.41 1.41
C LEU A 231 9.73 -8.11 -0.08
N MET A 232 10.61 -7.17 -0.42
CA MET A 232 10.95 -6.86 -1.82
C MET A 232 11.68 -8.03 -2.49
N GLY A 233 12.64 -8.66 -1.80
CA GLY A 233 13.32 -9.85 -2.29
C GLY A 233 12.37 -11.02 -2.50
N LEU A 234 11.43 -11.22 -1.57
CA LEU A 234 10.39 -12.24 -1.67
C LEU A 234 9.53 -12.07 -2.92
N VAL A 235 9.09 -10.84 -3.22
CA VAL A 235 8.32 -10.51 -4.43
C VAL A 235 9.08 -10.91 -5.70
N LEU A 236 10.37 -10.60 -5.78
CA LEU A 236 11.20 -10.92 -6.94
C LEU A 236 11.49 -12.43 -7.07
N VAL A 237 11.82 -13.10 -5.97
CA VAL A 237 12.10 -14.55 -5.95
C VAL A 237 10.83 -15.35 -6.26
N ALA A 238 9.69 -14.99 -5.65
CA ALA A 238 8.39 -15.60 -5.93
C ALA A 238 8.02 -15.47 -7.41
N HIS A 239 8.21 -14.28 -7.99
CA HIS A 239 8.01 -14.08 -9.42
C HIS A 239 8.87 -15.01 -10.27
N GLY A 240 10.17 -15.07 -9.98
CA GLY A 240 11.11 -15.94 -10.71
C GLY A 240 10.71 -17.42 -10.64
N ILE A 241 10.39 -17.92 -9.44
CA ILE A 241 9.95 -19.31 -9.23
C ILE A 241 8.66 -19.59 -10.01
N CYS A 242 7.63 -18.75 -9.84
CA CYS A 242 6.35 -18.95 -10.53
C CYS A 242 6.51 -18.90 -12.05
N TYR A 243 7.34 -17.99 -12.58
CA TYR A 243 7.64 -17.92 -14.00
C TYR A 243 8.34 -19.18 -14.51
N VAL A 244 9.39 -19.66 -13.82
CA VAL A 244 10.11 -20.88 -14.22
C VAL A 244 9.20 -22.10 -14.19
N VAL A 245 8.41 -22.26 -13.13
CA VAL A 245 7.43 -23.35 -12.98
C VAL A 245 6.42 -23.34 -14.13
N VAL A 246 5.80 -22.19 -14.39
CA VAL A 246 4.82 -22.07 -15.48
C VAL A 246 5.47 -22.35 -16.83
N ARG A 247 6.67 -21.83 -17.07
CA ARG A 247 7.42 -22.06 -18.31
C ARG A 247 7.79 -23.53 -18.49
N SER A 248 8.13 -24.25 -17.43
CA SER A 248 8.49 -25.68 -17.50
C SER A 248 7.29 -26.59 -17.73
N TYR A 249 6.12 -26.27 -17.14
CA TYR A 249 4.91 -27.09 -17.26
C TYR A 249 4.06 -26.75 -18.49
N HIS A 250 4.04 -25.49 -18.93
CA HIS A 250 3.29 -25.03 -20.08
C HIS A 250 4.23 -24.75 -21.26
N LEU A 251 4.55 -25.78 -22.06
CA LEU A 251 5.35 -25.62 -23.29
C LEU A 251 4.67 -24.75 -24.36
N ARG A 252 3.36 -24.50 -24.26
CA ARG A 252 2.62 -23.65 -25.19
C ARG A 252 2.25 -22.34 -24.51
N ALA A 253 3.01 -21.30 -24.83
CA ALA A 253 2.68 -19.90 -24.58
C ALA A 253 1.21 -19.59 -24.94
N SER A 254 0.54 -18.74 -24.16
CA SER A 254 -0.79 -18.25 -24.53
C SER A 254 -0.68 -17.54 -25.88
N ALA A 255 -1.36 -18.07 -26.90
CA ALA A 255 -1.36 -17.49 -28.23
C ALA A 255 -2.25 -16.24 -28.23
N THR A 256 -1.72 -15.08 -27.85
CA THR A 256 -2.42 -13.81 -27.98
C THR A 256 -2.24 -13.29 -29.40
N GLY A 257 -3.19 -13.63 -30.28
CA GLY A 257 -3.19 -13.23 -31.69
C GLY A 257 -3.58 -11.77 -31.93
N VAL A 258 -3.99 -11.03 -30.89
CA VAL A 258 -4.47 -9.65 -31.03
C VAL A 258 -3.31 -8.67 -30.86
N THR A 259 -2.95 -8.01 -31.94
CA THR A 259 -2.17 -6.78 -31.93
C THR A 259 -3.14 -5.64 -32.05
N SER A 260 -3.23 -4.77 -31.05
CA SER A 260 -3.85 -3.47 -31.22
C SER A 260 -3.16 -2.41 -30.38
N LEU A 261 -2.96 -1.23 -30.94
CA LEU A 261 -2.30 -0.11 -30.27
C LEU A 261 -3.16 0.49 -29.15
N PHE A 262 -4.46 0.20 -29.14
CA PHE A 262 -5.37 0.54 -28.04
C PHE A 262 -5.15 -0.32 -26.78
N LEU A 263 -4.49 -1.48 -26.91
CA LEU A 263 -4.25 -2.39 -25.79
C LEU A 263 -2.92 -2.09 -25.10
N THR A 264 -2.95 -1.99 -23.78
CA THR A 264 -1.72 -2.06 -22.99
C THR A 264 -1.15 -3.47 -22.97
N SER A 265 0.14 -3.61 -22.68
CA SER A 265 0.78 -4.92 -22.47
C SER A 265 0.02 -5.78 -21.47
N GLY A 266 -0.41 -5.18 -20.34
CA GLY A 266 -1.23 -5.83 -19.32
C GLY A 266 -2.51 -6.42 -19.90
N ALA A 267 -3.30 -5.61 -20.62
CA ALA A 267 -4.54 -6.08 -21.25
C ALA A 267 -4.28 -7.15 -22.33
N LYS A 268 -3.20 -7.01 -23.10
CA LYS A 268 -2.84 -7.96 -24.15
C LYS A 268 -2.61 -9.37 -23.60
N TYR A 269 -1.95 -9.49 -22.45
CA TYR A 269 -1.53 -10.79 -21.90
C TYR A 269 -2.36 -11.31 -20.73
N LEU A 270 -3.10 -10.45 -20.02
CA LEU A 270 -3.89 -10.84 -18.84
C LEU A 270 -5.38 -11.00 -19.16
N PHE A 271 -5.90 -10.31 -20.18
CA PHE A 271 -7.32 -10.42 -20.49
C PHE A 271 -7.66 -11.71 -21.24
N THR A 272 -8.83 -12.25 -20.91
CA THR A 272 -9.48 -13.29 -21.68
C THR A 272 -10.06 -12.67 -22.95
N GLN A 273 -9.54 -13.09 -24.11
CA GLN A 273 -9.87 -12.50 -25.41
C GLN A 273 -10.71 -13.44 -26.29
N SER A 274 -10.51 -14.76 -26.20
CA SER A 274 -11.08 -15.74 -27.15
C SER A 274 -12.60 -15.65 -27.35
N PRO A 275 -13.45 -15.49 -26.29
CA PRO A 275 -14.90 -15.39 -26.47
C PRO A 275 -15.36 -14.10 -27.18
N TRP A 276 -14.47 -13.11 -27.25
CA TRP A 276 -14.72 -11.77 -27.76
C TRP A 276 -14.04 -11.51 -29.11
N MET A 277 -13.49 -12.57 -29.73
CA MET A 277 -12.91 -12.52 -31.07
C MET A 277 -13.96 -12.88 -32.12
N HIS A 278 -14.12 -12.04 -33.14
CA HIS A 278 -14.98 -12.33 -34.28
C HIS A 278 -14.34 -11.82 -35.57
N ASN A 279 -14.23 -12.69 -36.58
CA ASN A 279 -13.57 -12.40 -37.87
C ASN A 279 -12.18 -11.74 -37.70
N ASN A 280 -11.37 -12.26 -36.78
CA ASN A 280 -10.03 -11.76 -36.46
C ASN A 280 -9.98 -10.32 -35.90
N VAL A 281 -11.13 -9.78 -35.46
CA VAL A 281 -11.22 -8.49 -34.76
C VAL A 281 -11.59 -8.75 -33.30
N TYR A 282 -10.91 -8.07 -32.39
CA TYR A 282 -11.21 -8.14 -30.97
C TYR A 282 -12.30 -7.13 -30.60
N TYR A 283 -13.45 -7.64 -30.17
CA TYR A 283 -14.58 -6.84 -29.70
C TYR A 283 -14.49 -6.72 -28.19
N MET A 284 -13.75 -5.74 -27.70
CA MET A 284 -13.56 -5.54 -26.27
C MET A 284 -14.85 -5.08 -25.59
N ASP A 285 -15.28 -5.77 -24.53
CA ASP A 285 -16.44 -5.32 -23.76
C ASP A 285 -16.17 -3.95 -23.10
N ARG A 286 -17.23 -3.17 -22.91
CA ARG A 286 -17.09 -1.76 -22.47
C ARG A 286 -16.53 -1.63 -21.05
N ALA A 287 -16.74 -2.63 -20.19
CA ALA A 287 -16.18 -2.63 -18.84
C ALA A 287 -14.67 -2.90 -18.90
N SER A 288 -14.22 -3.89 -19.67
CA SER A 288 -12.80 -4.12 -19.96
C SER A 288 -12.15 -2.93 -20.64
N ALA A 289 -12.85 -2.25 -21.56
CA ALA A 289 -12.39 -1.03 -22.20
C ALA A 289 -12.09 0.07 -21.17
N ALA A 290 -12.96 0.26 -20.16
CA ALA A 290 -12.71 1.20 -19.07
C ALA A 290 -11.43 0.86 -18.27
N LEU A 291 -11.17 -0.41 -17.96
CA LEU A 291 -9.94 -0.83 -17.29
C LEU A 291 -8.70 -0.51 -18.14
N VAL A 292 -8.80 -0.61 -19.47
CA VAL A 292 -7.72 -0.24 -20.39
C VAL A 292 -7.67 1.27 -20.63
N GLY A 293 -8.55 2.08 -20.05
CA GLY A 293 -8.52 3.54 -20.17
C GLY A 293 -9.21 4.06 -21.43
N LEU A 294 -10.07 3.24 -22.04
CA LEU A 294 -10.90 3.62 -23.17
C LEU A 294 -12.31 3.93 -22.67
N LEU A 295 -12.70 5.20 -22.73
CA LEU A 295 -14.06 5.63 -22.45
C LEU A 295 -14.89 5.53 -23.72
N THR A 296 -15.93 4.70 -23.69
CA THR A 296 -16.72 4.36 -24.87
C THR A 296 -18.11 4.94 -24.78
N LEU A 297 -18.57 5.58 -25.86
CA LEU A 297 -19.93 6.07 -26.02
C LEU A 297 -20.44 5.70 -27.41
N ARG A 298 -21.55 4.95 -27.48
CA ARG A 298 -22.16 4.57 -28.75
C ARG A 298 -23.18 5.63 -29.18
N LEU A 299 -22.94 6.24 -30.33
CA LEU A 299 -23.84 7.21 -30.97
C LEU A 299 -24.29 6.63 -32.33
N GLY A 300 -25.45 5.97 -32.34
CA GLY A 300 -26.01 5.38 -33.55
C GLY A 300 -25.12 4.27 -34.14
N ALA A 301 -24.56 4.55 -35.33
CA ALA A 301 -23.70 3.65 -36.10
C ALA A 301 -22.20 3.80 -35.78
N GLU A 302 -21.82 4.73 -34.91
CA GLU A 302 -20.43 4.94 -34.51
C GLU A 302 -20.24 4.73 -33.01
N MET A 303 -19.05 4.30 -32.64
CA MET A 303 -18.58 4.26 -31.27
C MET A 303 -17.48 5.29 -31.09
N VAL A 304 -17.79 6.31 -30.30
CA VAL A 304 -16.83 7.31 -29.85
C VAL A 304 -15.99 6.67 -28.74
N VAL A 305 -14.67 6.68 -28.92
CA VAL A 305 -13.72 6.14 -27.96
C VAL A 305 -12.74 7.24 -27.57
N PHE A 306 -12.78 7.67 -26.31
CA PHE A 306 -11.75 8.55 -25.75
C PHE A 306 -10.69 7.71 -25.03
N ASP A 307 -9.46 7.78 -25.51
CA ASP A 307 -8.30 7.12 -24.89
C ASP A 307 -7.63 8.09 -23.92
N ILE A 308 -7.70 7.78 -22.62
CA ILE A 308 -7.11 8.60 -21.56
C ILE A 308 -5.59 8.67 -21.64
N LYS A 309 -4.93 7.64 -22.20
CA LYS A 309 -3.46 7.57 -22.29
C LYS A 309 -2.95 8.55 -23.34
N LEU A 310 -3.63 8.57 -24.48
CA LEU A 310 -3.28 9.42 -25.63
C LEU A 310 -3.95 10.80 -25.55
N TRP A 311 -4.95 10.96 -24.68
CA TRP A 311 -5.79 12.15 -24.61
C TRP A 311 -6.46 12.49 -25.95
N ARG A 312 -6.86 11.45 -26.69
CA ARG A 312 -7.44 11.55 -28.05
C ARG A 312 -8.79 10.86 -28.13
N VAL A 313 -9.65 11.41 -28.99
CA VAL A 313 -10.95 10.81 -29.34
C VAL A 313 -10.84 10.14 -30.71
N PHE A 314 -11.37 8.93 -30.81
CA PHE A 314 -11.46 8.13 -32.03
C PHE A 314 -12.94 7.80 -32.32
N LEU A 315 -13.28 7.71 -33.60
CA LEU A 315 -14.61 7.31 -34.06
C LEU A 315 -14.48 5.95 -34.75
N LEU A 316 -15.11 4.94 -34.19
CA LEU A 316 -15.05 3.57 -34.69
C LEU A 316 -16.39 3.20 -35.34
N PRO A 317 -16.42 2.83 -36.63
CA PRO A 317 -17.66 2.41 -37.28
C PRO A 317 -18.12 1.06 -36.71
N MET A 318 -19.38 1.01 -36.27
CA MET A 318 -19.98 -0.21 -35.72
C MET A 318 -20.55 -1.09 -36.84
N PRO A 319 -20.32 -2.40 -36.82
CA PRO A 319 -20.95 -3.31 -37.78
C PRO A 319 -22.49 -3.31 -37.65
N PRO A 320 -23.21 -3.69 -38.71
CA PRO A 320 -24.65 -3.91 -38.64
C PRO A 320 -24.98 -4.93 -37.54
N LYS A 321 -26.01 -4.66 -36.71
CA LYS A 321 -26.35 -5.52 -35.55
C LYS A 321 -26.62 -6.98 -35.94
N THR A 322 -27.07 -7.23 -37.16
CA THR A 322 -27.37 -8.56 -37.70
C THR A 322 -26.12 -9.40 -37.99
N SER A 323 -24.94 -8.77 -38.10
CA SER A 323 -23.68 -9.45 -38.41
C SER A 323 -22.92 -9.98 -37.19
N LEU A 324 -23.39 -9.68 -35.97
CA LEU A 324 -22.69 -9.98 -34.73
C LEU A 324 -23.55 -10.79 -33.75
N PRO A 325 -22.94 -11.74 -33.01
CA PRO A 325 -23.56 -12.33 -31.83
C PRO A 325 -24.00 -11.25 -30.82
N GLN A 326 -25.10 -11.47 -30.10
CA GLN A 326 -25.72 -10.47 -29.21
C GLN A 326 -24.73 -9.83 -28.21
N ALA A 327 -23.81 -10.62 -27.64
CA ALA A 327 -22.80 -10.13 -26.69
C ALA A 327 -21.83 -9.11 -27.31
N LEU A 328 -21.49 -9.26 -28.60
CA LEU A 328 -20.53 -8.40 -29.29
C LEU A 328 -21.15 -7.12 -29.84
N VAL A 329 -22.49 -7.05 -29.94
CA VAL A 329 -23.20 -5.88 -30.47
C VAL A 329 -22.91 -4.61 -29.66
N VAL A 330 -22.68 -4.76 -28.36
CA VAL A 330 -22.40 -3.65 -27.43
C VAL A 330 -20.91 -3.39 -27.21
N ALA A 331 -20.04 -4.27 -27.71
CA ALA A 331 -18.60 -4.22 -27.52
C ALA A 331 -17.91 -3.25 -28.49
N THR A 332 -16.71 -2.83 -28.12
CA THR A 332 -15.86 -1.91 -28.88
C THR A 332 -14.96 -2.68 -29.85
N PRO A 333 -15.13 -2.51 -31.17
CA PRO A 333 -14.30 -3.19 -32.16
C PRO A 333 -12.91 -2.53 -32.21
N LEU A 334 -11.89 -3.21 -31.70
CA LEU A 334 -10.50 -2.72 -31.77
C LEU A 334 -9.93 -3.06 -33.14
N ARG A 335 -10.04 -2.10 -34.07
CA ARG A 335 -9.46 -2.17 -35.42
C ARG A 335 -8.26 -1.24 -35.50
N ASP A 336 -7.15 -1.73 -36.04
CA ASP A 336 -5.92 -0.95 -36.16
C ASP A 336 -6.00 0.14 -37.24
N ASP A 337 -6.91 0.01 -38.20
CA ASP A 337 -7.14 0.99 -39.26
C ASP A 337 -7.62 2.34 -38.72
N ALA A 338 -8.21 2.38 -37.52
CA ALA A 338 -8.78 3.59 -36.92
C ALA A 338 -7.75 4.60 -36.39
N LEU A 339 -6.46 4.26 -36.48
CA LEU A 339 -5.36 5.11 -35.98
C LEU A 339 -4.67 5.91 -37.10
N ARG A 340 -5.12 5.77 -38.35
CA ARG A 340 -4.70 6.59 -39.49
C ARG A 340 -5.57 7.84 -39.61
#